data_AF-A0A7X8DQA7-F1
#
_entry.id   AF-A0A7X8DQA7-F1
#
_cell.length_a   1.000
_cell.length_b   1.000
_cell.length_c   1.000
_cell.angle_alpha   90.00
_cell.angle_beta   90.00
_cell.angle_gamma   90.00
#
_symmetry.space_group_name_H-M   'P 1'
#
loop_
_entity.id
_entity.type
_entity.pdbx_description
1 polymer ?
#
loop_
_entity_poly.entity_id
_entity_poly.type
_entity_poly.pdbx_seq_one_letter_code
_entity_poly.pdbx_strand_id
1 'polypeptide(L)'
;MGFLKFLKSFFQPPKDRNLIPIYLSDKKCNEKIKVLVRKTYDIHSLYEEEGEAAYRLNKVVICNKCYNKINLSIDFDRNYNIIKKTIEGGNFITEEEYNKEEIGSD
;
A
#
# COMPACT_ATOMS: atom_id res chain seq x y z
N MET A 1 24.61 13.10 -5.25
CA MET A 1 24.55 11.86 -4.42
C MET A 1 23.18 11.75 -3.75
N GLY A 2 22.14 11.26 -4.45
CA GLY A 2 20.77 11.33 -3.91
C GLY A 2 19.82 10.19 -4.30
N PHE A 3 20.21 9.33 -5.24
CA PHE A 3 19.31 8.29 -5.76
C PHE A 3 19.24 7.03 -4.89
N LEU A 4 20.22 6.83 -3.99
CA LEU A 4 20.34 5.61 -3.17
C LEU A 4 19.63 5.69 -1.81
N LYS A 5 19.09 6.85 -1.41
CA LYS A 5 18.23 6.96 -0.20
C LYS A 5 16.82 6.46 -0.46
N PHE A 6 16.34 6.54 -1.70
CA PHE A 6 15.01 6.08 -2.10
C PHE A 6 14.84 4.56 -1.97
N LEU A 7 15.88 3.77 -2.29
CA LEU A 7 15.83 2.31 -2.20
C LEU A 7 15.91 1.76 -0.76
N LYS A 8 16.43 2.54 0.19
CA LYS A 8 16.56 2.10 1.60
C LYS A 8 15.28 2.25 2.43
N SER A 9 14.39 3.16 2.05
CA SER A 9 13.08 3.32 2.71
C SER A 9 12.16 2.11 2.46
N PHE A 10 12.39 1.39 1.35
CA PHE A 10 11.71 0.13 1.04
C PHE A 10 12.20 -1.09 1.85
N PHE A 11 13.31 -0.97 2.59
CA PHE A 11 14.00 -2.07 3.27
C PHE A 11 13.95 -1.98 4.80
N GLN A 12 12.90 -1.41 5.38
CA GLN A 12 12.64 -1.62 6.80
C GLN A 12 12.00 -3.00 7.01
N PRO A 13 12.66 -3.92 7.76
CA PRO A 13 12.06 -5.22 8.03
C PRO A 13 10.79 -5.01 8.85
N PRO A 14 9.62 -5.50 8.40
CA PRO A 14 8.39 -5.33 9.15
C PRO A 14 8.50 -6.04 10.50
N LYS A 15 8.01 -5.38 11.56
CA LYS A 15 7.98 -5.87 12.95
C LYS A 15 7.16 -7.18 13.12
N ASP A 16 6.42 -7.56 12.07
CA ASP A 16 5.79 -8.86 11.85
C ASP A 16 5.91 -9.23 10.36
N ARG A 17 6.53 -10.38 10.03
CA ARG A 17 6.75 -10.82 8.64
C ARG A 17 5.46 -11.08 7.86
N ASN A 18 4.33 -11.23 8.56
CA ASN A 18 3.02 -11.52 7.98
C ASN A 18 2.19 -10.27 7.67
N LEU A 19 2.64 -9.09 8.10
CA LEU A 19 1.95 -7.82 7.87
C LEU A 19 2.67 -7.01 6.78
N ILE A 20 1.88 -6.51 5.82
CA ILE A 20 2.31 -5.56 4.80
C ILE A 20 1.56 -4.24 5.06
N PRO A 21 2.23 -3.18 5.51
CA PRO A 21 1.60 -1.87 5.62
C PRO A 21 1.41 -1.25 4.23
N ILE A 22 0.22 -0.71 3.99
CA ILE A 22 -0.10 0.07 2.80
C ILE A 22 -0.58 1.45 3.26
N TYR A 23 0.02 2.49 2.70
CA TYR A 23 -0.33 3.88 3.03
C TYR A 23 -1.03 4.53 1.84
N LEU A 24 -2.14 5.21 2.11
CA LEU A 24 -3.03 5.79 1.11
C LEU A 24 -3.36 7.24 1.49
N SER A 25 -3.70 8.07 0.49
CA SER A 25 -4.43 9.31 0.69
C SER A 25 -5.78 9.26 -0.04
N ASP A 26 -6.83 9.71 0.64
CA ASP A 26 -8.17 9.79 0.05
C ASP A 26 -8.28 10.96 -0.94
N LYS A 27 -8.74 10.71 -2.17
CA LYS A 27 -8.79 11.76 -3.21
C LYS A 27 -9.87 12.82 -2.96
N LYS A 28 -10.86 12.53 -2.11
CA LYS A 28 -11.99 13.42 -1.85
C LYS A 28 -11.73 14.38 -0.69
N CYS A 29 -11.09 13.91 0.38
CA CYS A 29 -10.87 14.69 1.61
C CYS A 29 -9.42 14.77 2.09
N ASN A 30 -8.47 14.18 1.34
CA ASN A 30 -7.03 14.15 1.63
C ASN A 30 -6.64 13.41 2.93
N GLU A 31 -7.57 12.69 3.54
CA GLU A 31 -7.29 11.87 4.72
C GLU A 31 -6.19 10.84 4.43
N LYS A 32 -5.18 10.77 5.30
CA LYS A 32 -4.09 9.79 5.22
C LYS A 32 -4.49 8.52 5.95
N ILE A 33 -4.41 7.37 5.29
CA ILE A 33 -4.90 6.10 5.81
C ILE A 33 -3.77 5.07 5.80
N LYS A 34 -3.59 4.36 6.91
CA LYS A 34 -2.71 3.19 7.02
C LYS A 34 -3.56 1.93 7.08
N VAL A 35 -3.33 1.01 6.15
CA VAL A 35 -3.96 -0.32 6.11
C VAL A 35 -2.91 -1.37 6.41
N LEU A 36 -3.23 -2.27 7.33
CA LEU A 36 -2.39 -3.43 7.64
C LEU A 36 -2.96 -4.66 6.94
N VAL A 37 -2.27 -5.11 5.90
CA VAL A 37 -2.65 -6.29 5.11
C VAL A 37 -1.96 -7.53 5.66
N ARG A 38 -2.70 -8.61 5.90
CA ARG A 38 -2.13 -9.90 6.30
C ARG A 38 -1.96 -10.83 5.12
N LYS A 39 -0.73 -11.32 4.95
CA LYS A 39 -0.38 -12.29 3.90
C LYS A 39 -1.24 -13.56 3.91
N THR A 40 -1.75 -13.95 5.08
CA THR A 40 -2.45 -15.22 5.29
C THR A 40 -3.91 -15.23 4.85
N TYR A 41 -4.57 -14.07 4.74
CA TYR A 41 -5.99 -14.05 4.34
C TYR A 41 -6.40 -12.87 3.46
N ASP A 42 -5.66 -11.75 3.45
CA ASP A 42 -6.01 -10.63 2.57
C ASP A 42 -5.46 -10.82 1.14
N ILE A 43 -4.46 -11.68 0.99
CA ILE A 43 -3.74 -11.91 -0.27
C ILE A 43 -4.07 -13.31 -0.79
N HIS A 44 -4.40 -13.38 -2.08
CA HIS A 44 -4.76 -14.62 -2.77
C HIS A 44 -3.61 -15.09 -3.66
N SER A 45 -3.37 -16.40 -3.68
CA SER A 45 -2.46 -17.01 -4.66
C SER A 45 -3.07 -16.95 -6.05
N LEU A 46 -2.27 -16.53 -7.02
CA LEU A 46 -2.59 -16.69 -8.44
C LEU A 46 -1.99 -18.04 -8.87
N TYR A 47 -2.83 -18.97 -9.30
CA TYR A 47 -2.39 -20.30 -9.78
C TYR A 47 -2.15 -20.26 -11.29
N GLU A 48 -1.38 -19.28 -11.75
CA GLU A 48 -0.98 -19.17 -13.15
C GLU A 48 0.40 -19.81 -13.32
N GLU A 49 0.52 -20.77 -14.25
CA GLU A 49 1.77 -21.52 -14.47
C GLU A 49 2.88 -20.64 -15.06
N GLU A 50 2.51 -19.64 -15.84
CA GLU A 50 3.40 -18.70 -16.54
C GLU A 50 2.95 -17.26 -16.27
N GLY A 51 3.36 -16.71 -15.12
CA GLY A 51 3.09 -15.32 -14.76
C GLY A 51 4.14 -14.77 -13.80
N GLU A 52 4.48 -13.49 -13.95
CA GLU A 52 5.37 -12.81 -13.00
C GLU A 52 4.69 -12.65 -11.63
N ALA A 53 3.35 -12.47 -11.62
CA ALA A 53 2.56 -12.33 -10.41
C ALA A 53 2.20 -13.68 -9.80
N ALA A 54 2.64 -13.91 -8.56
CA ALA A 54 2.30 -15.09 -7.78
C ALA A 54 1.14 -14.85 -6.81
N TYR A 55 0.92 -13.59 -6.42
CA TYR A 55 -0.11 -13.22 -5.46
C TYR A 55 -0.85 -11.95 -5.86
N ARG A 56 -2.12 -11.84 -5.44
CA ARG A 56 -2.95 -10.65 -5.65
C ARG A 56 -3.70 -10.25 -4.38
N LEU A 57 -3.63 -8.97 -4.06
CA LEU A 57 -4.51 -8.30 -3.11
C LEU A 57 -5.59 -7.55 -3.88
N ASN A 58 -6.85 -7.77 -3.53
CA ASN A 58 -7.97 -6.91 -3.93
C ASN A 58 -8.66 -6.42 -2.65
N LYS A 59 -8.68 -5.10 -2.42
CA LYS A 59 -9.24 -4.53 -1.20
C LYS A 59 -10.04 -3.27 -1.48
N VAL A 60 -11.13 -3.09 -0.74
CA VAL A 60 -11.87 -1.83 -0.66
C VAL A 60 -11.62 -1.24 0.71
N VAL A 61 -11.12 0.00 0.74
CA VAL A 61 -10.87 0.77 1.96
C VAL A 61 -11.90 1.88 2.03
N ILE A 62 -12.56 2.01 3.18
CA ILE A 62 -13.53 3.08 3.41
C ILE A 62 -12.83 4.18 4.22
N CYS A 63 -12.81 5.39 3.68
CA CYS A 63 -12.27 6.53 4.40
C CYS A 63 -13.15 6.87 5.62
N ASN A 64 -12.55 6.98 6.81
CA ASN A 64 -13.27 7.27 8.05
C ASN A 64 -13.88 8.69 8.08
N LYS A 65 -13.32 9.64 7.31
CA LYS A 65 -13.73 11.04 7.34
C LYS A 65 -14.87 11.36 6.37
N CYS A 66 -14.80 10.84 5.14
CA CYS A 66 -15.73 11.21 4.07
C CYS A 66 -16.49 10.01 3.46
N TYR A 67 -16.28 8.80 3.98
CA TYR A 67 -16.87 7.53 3.54
C TYR A 67 -16.64 7.19 2.07
N ASN A 68 -15.68 7.86 1.42
CA ASN A 68 -15.27 7.52 0.07
C ASN A 68 -14.66 6.11 0.02
N LYS A 69 -14.91 5.42 -1.09
CA LYS A 69 -14.38 4.07 -1.35
C LYS A 69 -13.07 4.20 -2.12
N ILE A 70 -12.03 3.55 -1.60
CA ILE A 70 -10.74 3.44 -2.26
C ILE A 70 -10.57 1.98 -2.65
N ASN A 71 -10.61 1.69 -3.95
CA ASN A 71 -10.39 0.34 -4.47
C ASN A 71 -8.91 0.18 -4.81
N LEU A 72 -8.27 -0.87 -4.31
CA LEU A 72 -6.88 -1.19 -4.62
C LEU A 72 -6.74 -2.63 -5.12
N SER A 73 -5.90 -2.80 -6.14
CA SER A 73 -5.42 -4.09 -6.62
C SER A 73 -3.89 -4.06 -6.67
N ILE A 74 -3.24 -5.06 -6.06
CA ILE A 74 -1.79 -5.15 -6.01
C ILE A 74 -1.37 -6.58 -6.34
N ASP A 75 -0.50 -6.70 -7.34
CA ASP A 75 0.14 -7.96 -7.71
C ASP A 75 1.53 -8.03 -7.13
N PHE A 76 1.86 -9.18 -6.56
CA PHE A 76 3.15 -9.46 -5.96
C PHE A 76 3.85 -10.66 -6.60
N ASP A 77 5.17 -10.64 -6.60
CA ASP A 77 6.00 -11.81 -6.93
C ASP A 77 6.00 -12.84 -5.78
N ARG A 78 6.71 -13.97 -5.96
CA ARG A 78 6.85 -15.02 -4.94
C ARG A 78 7.52 -14.54 -3.64
N ASN A 79 8.24 -13.43 -3.67
CA ASN A 79 8.90 -12.82 -2.52
C ASN A 79 8.08 -11.68 -1.89
N TYR A 80 6.83 -11.47 -2.34
CA TYR A 80 5.96 -10.35 -1.95
C TYR A 80 6.49 -8.96 -2.37
N ASN A 81 7.34 -8.87 -3.39
CA ASN A 81 7.66 -7.59 -4.02
C ASN A 81 6.51 -7.16 -4.92
N ILE A 82 6.18 -5.86 -4.91
CA ILE A 82 5.11 -5.31 -5.76
C ILE A 82 5.56 -5.31 -7.22
N ILE A 83 4.79 -5.97 -8.09
CA ILE A 83 4.99 -5.95 -9.54
C ILE A 83 4.09 -4.89 -10.18
N LYS A 84 2.82 -4.85 -9.74
CA LYS A 84 1.81 -3.94 -10.28
C LYS A 84 0.91 -3.47 -9.16
N LYS A 85 0.48 -2.21 -9.23
CA LYS A 85 -0.52 -1.65 -8.32
C LYS A 85 -1.46 -0.73 -9.07
N THR A 86 -2.75 -0.83 -8.77
CA THR A 86 -3.79 0.09 -9.25
C THR A 86 -4.58 0.60 -8.06
N ILE A 87 -5.08 1.82 -8.20
CA ILE A 87 -5.88 2.48 -7.18
C ILE A 87 -6.92 3.38 -7.83
N GLU A 88 -8.13 3.33 -7.30
CA GLU A 88 -9.24 4.21 -7.66
C GLU A 88 -9.78 4.86 -6.39
N GLY A 89 -10.13 6.15 -6.47
CA GLY A 89 -10.66 6.90 -5.32
C GLY A 89 -9.60 7.40 -4.32
N GLY A 90 -8.32 7.08 -4.52
CA GLY A 90 -7.22 7.54 -3.66
C GLY A 90 -5.87 7.53 -4.38
N ASN A 91 -4.80 7.79 -3.64
CA ASN A 91 -3.42 7.66 -4.11
C ASN A 91 -2.60 6.80 -3.14
N PHE A 92 -1.61 6.06 -3.65
CA PHE A 92 -0.59 5.46 -2.80
C PHE A 92 0.36 6.55 -2.31
N ILE A 93 0.66 6.54 -1.02
CA ILE A 93 1.66 7.41 -0.41
C ILE A 93 2.72 6.53 0.29
N THR A 94 3.84 7.14 0.65
CA THR A 94 4.90 6.53 1.43
C THR A 94 4.59 6.61 2.93
N GLU A 95 5.29 5.80 3.73
CA GLU A 95 5.24 5.93 5.19
C GLU A 95 5.71 7.31 5.66
N GLU A 96 6.72 7.87 4.98
CA GLU A 96 7.23 9.21 5.26
C GLU A 96 6.16 10.29 5.03
N GLU A 97 5.42 10.22 3.92
CA GLU A 97 4.29 11.11 3.64
C GLU A 97 3.14 10.91 4.62
N TYR A 98 2.88 9.67 5.05
CA TYR A 98 1.89 9.36 6.08
C TYR A 98 2.22 10.03 7.41
N ASN A 99 3.49 9.93 7.85
CA ASN A 99 3.95 10.44 9.15
C ASN A 99 4.23 11.95 9.18
N LYS A 100 4.25 12.64 8.03
CA LYS A 100 4.35 14.11 8.01
C LYS A 100 3.07 14.70 8.59
N GLU A 101 3.17 15.37 9.73
CA GLU A 101 2.12 16.26 10.22
C GLU A 101 1.91 17.39 9.23
N GLU A 102 0.66 17.71 8.90
CA GLU A 102 0.36 18.97 8.21
C GLU A 102 0.66 20.09 9.21
N ILE A 103 1.80 20.77 9.02
CA ILE A 103 2.07 22.03 9.72
C ILE A 103 1.01 23.01 9.22
N GLY A 104 -0.07 23.15 9.98
CA GLY A 104 -1.05 24.20 9.78
C GLY A 104 -0.35 25.54 9.87
N SER A 105 -0.29 26.25 8.74
CA SER A 105 -0.02 27.67 8.68
C SER A 105 -1.30 28.38 9.15
N ASP A 106 -1.36 28.66 10.45
CA ASP A 106 -2.22 29.71 11.02
C ASP A 106 -1.46 31.05 11.01
#